data_AF-A0A3B4BBK2-F1
#
_entry.id   AF-A0A3B4BBK2-F1
#
_cell.length_a   1.000
_cell.length_b   1.000
_cell.length_c   1.000
_cell.angle_alpha   90.00
_cell.angle_beta   90.00
_cell.angle_gamma   90.00
#
_symmetry.space_group_name_H-M   'P 1'
#
loop_
_entity.id
_entity.type
_entity.pdbx_description
1 polymer ?
#
loop_
_entity_poly.entity_id
_entity_poly.type
_entity_poly.pdbx_seq_one_letter_code
_entity_poly.pdbx_strand_id
1 'polypeptide(L)'
;MHPHIHFLVVDKATHVSGTHASITQEFTQRETGLHESTRLCLEQIRDAMLHHRWEEAAEYMEFFQQILEDSTHNHEQIWRMGIEILHHHPNSKQEDYNTVYERIKHTGVKQFLKLCLEQSFHLLINGQIQEAKNMLTIAESWRHGKETAIQMKRTKLIQAYRSLLDYVIWCEKEEGSNEGISLHIHSIQSMHKCFQHASTNMKEIFKFPGVWDPFILSYVEMLEFYDDEKEALRILKEYAYNNAFPPNPNAHVYLYQYLKRHNEPNKKLLKVLKVQKLLFIISKTKKALEVTVDMLDYACWRNNLEIWKTLTSIIEKLQSE
;
A
#
# COMPACT_ATOMS: atom_id res chain seq x y z
N MET A 1 -11.49 -8.26 -18.33
CA MET A 1 -11.84 -8.49 -16.90
C MET A 1 -10.58 -8.17 -16.10
N HIS A 2 -10.42 -6.91 -15.68
CA HIS A 2 -9.25 -6.47 -14.90
C HIS A 2 -9.62 -6.45 -13.41
N PRO A 3 -8.82 -7.03 -12.52
CA PRO A 3 -9.01 -6.87 -11.09
C PRO A 3 -8.42 -5.52 -10.65
N HIS A 4 -9.28 -4.64 -10.13
CA HIS A 4 -8.89 -3.43 -9.43
C HIS A 4 -8.13 -3.79 -8.15
N ILE A 5 -6.85 -3.44 -8.07
CA ILE A 5 -6.06 -3.54 -6.85
C ILE A 5 -6.22 -2.21 -6.09
N HIS A 6 -7.10 -2.19 -5.09
CA HIS A 6 -7.17 -1.08 -4.13
C HIS A 6 -6.14 -1.31 -3.01
N PHE A 7 -5.10 -0.48 -2.96
CA PHE A 7 -4.22 -0.35 -1.79
C PHE A 7 -4.76 0.76 -0.88
N LEU A 8 -5.40 0.38 0.24
CA LEU A 8 -5.73 1.30 1.33
C LEU A 8 -4.63 1.22 2.39
N VAL A 9 -3.75 2.23 2.44
CA VAL A 9 -2.88 2.48 3.59
C VAL A 9 -3.65 3.36 4.58
N VAL A 10 -4.19 2.75 5.64
CA VAL A 10 -4.80 3.46 6.76
C VAL A 10 -3.74 3.66 7.83
N ASP A 11 -3.25 4.89 7.99
CA ASP A 11 -2.41 5.29 9.12
C ASP A 11 -3.31 6.02 10.13
N LYS A 12 -3.73 5.33 11.20
CA LYS A 12 -4.42 5.92 12.36
C LYS A 12 -3.45 5.96 13.54
N ALA A 13 -3.01 7.16 13.89
CA ALA A 13 -2.44 7.45 15.20
C ALA A 13 -3.02 8.76 15.73
N THR A 14 -4.15 8.64 16.42
CA THR A 14 -4.70 9.67 17.30
C THR A 14 -3.94 9.65 18.62
N HIS A 15 -3.34 10.78 19.00
CA HIS A 15 -3.01 11.06 20.40
C HIS A 15 -3.62 12.39 20.80
N VAL A 16 -4.60 12.31 21.70
CA VAL A 16 -5.19 13.43 22.43
C VAL A 16 -4.45 13.55 23.75
N SER A 17 -3.96 14.74 24.06
CA SER A 17 -3.68 15.17 25.43
C SER A 17 -3.83 16.69 25.49
N GLY A 18 -4.76 17.15 26.32
CA GLY A 18 -5.08 18.56 26.49
C GLY A 18 -4.25 19.27 27.57
N THR A 19 -4.66 20.53 27.77
CA THR A 19 -4.29 21.52 28.79
C THR A 19 -2.92 22.21 28.65
N HIS A 20 -2.93 23.49 28.23
CA HIS A 20 -2.99 24.63 29.13
C HIS A 20 -3.17 25.93 28.33
N ALA A 21 -4.15 26.74 28.75
CA ALA A 21 -4.38 28.09 28.23
C ALA A 21 -3.25 29.02 28.71
N SER A 22 -2.57 29.67 27.77
CA SER A 22 -1.70 30.80 28.03
C SER A 22 -1.91 31.84 26.94
N ILE A 23 -2.28 33.03 27.40
CA ILE A 23 -2.59 34.25 26.66
C ILE A 23 -1.42 34.61 25.75
N THR A 24 -1.65 34.72 24.44
CA THR A 24 -0.73 35.36 23.51
C THR A 24 -1.47 36.44 22.73
N GLN A 25 -1.03 37.69 22.95
CA GLN A 25 -1.35 38.85 22.12
C GLN A 25 -1.19 38.50 20.64
N GLU A 26 -2.26 38.67 19.88
CA GLU A 26 -2.24 38.66 18.41
C GLU A 26 -1.40 39.84 17.91
N PHE A 27 -0.13 39.58 17.63
CA PHE A 27 0.57 40.31 16.58
C PHE A 27 0.10 39.72 15.25
N THR A 28 -0.98 40.26 14.68
CA THR A 28 -1.33 40.03 13.28
C THR A 28 -0.22 40.60 12.40
N GLN A 29 0.77 39.76 12.06
CA GLN A 29 1.64 40.02 10.92
C GLN A 29 0.73 40.14 9.69
N ARG A 30 0.76 41.30 9.01
CA ARG A 30 0.06 41.48 7.74
C ARG A 30 0.57 40.43 6.76
N GLU A 31 -0.33 39.54 6.36
CA GLU A 31 -0.11 38.59 5.27
C GLU A 31 0.29 39.40 4.01
N THR A 32 1.29 38.94 3.26
CA THR A 32 1.64 39.58 1.99
C THR A 32 0.51 39.31 0.98
N GLY A 33 0.27 40.22 0.03
CA GLY A 33 -0.81 40.03 -0.95
C GLY A 33 -0.66 38.74 -1.80
N LEU A 34 0.57 38.21 -1.91
CA LEU A 34 0.84 36.93 -2.56
C LEU A 34 0.36 35.74 -1.72
N HIS A 35 0.68 35.71 -0.42
CA HIS A 35 0.21 34.65 0.49
C HIS A 35 -1.32 34.60 0.56
N GLU A 36 -1.96 35.77 0.63
CA GLU A 36 -3.41 35.87 0.61
C GLU A 36 -4.01 35.30 -0.68
N SER A 37 -3.42 35.63 -1.84
CA SER A 37 -3.86 35.13 -3.14
C SER A 37 -3.66 33.61 -3.27
N THR A 38 -2.51 33.07 -2.83
CA THR A 38 -2.23 31.63 -2.80
C THR A 38 -3.25 30.88 -1.95
N ARG A 39 -3.57 31.42 -0.76
CA ARG A 39 -4.55 30.82 0.15
C ARG A 39 -5.94 30.78 -0.47
N LEU A 40 -6.40 31.90 -1.03
CA LEU A 40 -7.70 31.98 -1.69
C LEU A 40 -7.78 31.02 -2.89
N CYS A 41 -6.73 30.92 -3.69
CA CYS A 41 -6.68 29.98 -4.81
C CYS A 41 -6.81 28.52 -4.32
N LEU A 42 -6.08 28.14 -3.26
CA LEU A 42 -6.21 26.80 -2.67
C LEU A 42 -7.60 26.51 -2.12
N GLU A 43 -8.28 27.51 -1.55
CA GLU A 43 -9.67 27.38 -1.10
C GLU A 43 -10.61 27.14 -2.28
N GLN A 44 -10.45 27.86 -3.40
CA GLN A 44 -11.25 27.65 -4.61
C GLN A 44 -11.01 26.28 -5.23
N ILE A 45 -9.75 25.82 -5.31
CA ILE A 45 -9.44 24.47 -5.81
C ILE A 45 -10.14 23.43 -4.95
N ARG A 46 -10.06 23.54 -3.62
CA ARG A 46 -10.73 22.60 -2.70
C ARG A 46 -12.24 22.60 -2.88
N ASP A 47 -12.87 23.77 -2.99
CA ASP A 47 -14.31 23.87 -3.20
C ASP A 47 -14.73 23.22 -4.53
N ALA A 48 -14.01 23.52 -5.62
CA ALA A 48 -14.27 22.92 -6.93
C ALA A 48 -14.14 21.40 -6.90
N MET A 49 -13.08 20.86 -6.28
CA MET A 49 -12.89 19.41 -6.11
C MET A 49 -14.01 18.75 -5.31
N LEU A 50 -14.43 19.35 -4.18
CA LEU A 50 -15.51 18.82 -3.34
C LEU A 50 -16.86 18.74 -4.05
N HIS A 51 -17.06 19.61 -5.04
CA HIS A 51 -18.26 19.64 -5.87
C HIS A 51 -18.08 18.94 -7.23
N HIS A 52 -17.01 18.18 -7.44
CA HIS A 52 -16.69 17.48 -8.68
C HIS A 52 -16.58 18.38 -9.92
N ARG A 53 -16.25 19.66 -9.74
CA ARG A 53 -16.01 20.63 -10.82
C ARG A 53 -14.53 20.60 -11.23
N TRP A 54 -14.13 19.49 -11.88
CA TRP A 54 -12.72 19.19 -12.14
C TRP A 54 -12.05 20.11 -13.18
N GLU A 55 -12.80 20.58 -14.18
CA GLU A 55 -12.31 21.54 -15.18
C GLU A 55 -11.99 22.89 -14.52
N GLU A 56 -12.91 23.39 -13.68
CA GLU A 56 -12.71 24.61 -12.87
C GLU A 56 -11.52 24.45 -11.90
N ALA A 57 -11.40 23.30 -11.23
CA ALA A 57 -10.25 23.01 -10.37
C ALA A 57 -8.92 23.03 -11.15
N ALA A 58 -8.93 22.56 -12.41
CA ALA A 58 -7.76 22.57 -13.28
C ALA A 58 -7.40 23.98 -13.77
N GLU A 59 -8.37 24.87 -13.98
CA GLU A 59 -8.11 26.28 -14.30
C GLU A 59 -7.35 26.98 -13.16
N TYR A 60 -7.77 26.77 -11.91
CA TYR A 60 -7.07 27.31 -10.75
C TYR A 60 -5.66 26.70 -10.56
N MET A 61 -5.42 25.49 -11.08
CA MET A 61 -4.10 24.87 -11.09
C MET A 61 -3.10 25.51 -12.07
N GLU A 62 -3.48 26.47 -12.91
CA GLU A 62 -2.51 27.18 -13.76
C GLU A 62 -1.39 27.85 -12.91
N PHE A 63 -1.74 28.29 -11.70
CA PHE A 63 -0.81 28.91 -10.73
C PHE A 63 -0.08 27.91 -9.84
N PHE A 64 -0.16 26.61 -10.12
CA PHE A 64 0.34 25.53 -9.26
C PHE A 64 1.81 25.69 -8.85
N GLN A 65 2.68 26.18 -9.73
CA GLN A 65 4.08 26.42 -9.40
C GLN A 65 4.25 27.52 -8.34
N GLN A 66 3.52 28.62 -8.47
CA GLN A 66 3.55 29.71 -7.48
C GLN A 66 3.03 29.23 -6.13
N ILE A 67 1.96 28.43 -6.14
CA ILE A 67 1.40 27.83 -4.92
C ILE A 67 2.41 26.89 -4.25
N LEU A 68 3.17 26.10 -5.03
CA LEU A 68 4.22 25.24 -4.50
C LEU A 68 5.42 26.02 -3.95
N GLU A 69 5.83 27.12 -4.59
CA GLU A 69 6.96 27.94 -4.12
C GLU A 69 6.61 28.72 -2.84
N ASP A 70 5.36 29.17 -2.71
CA ASP A 70 4.89 29.96 -1.57
C ASP A 70 4.58 29.12 -0.33
N SER A 71 4.13 27.86 -0.53
CA SER A 71 3.59 27.04 0.54
C SER A 71 4.63 26.22 1.30
N THR A 72 5.43 26.87 2.15
CA THR A 72 6.51 26.24 2.92
C THR A 72 6.15 24.98 3.75
N HIS A 73 4.87 24.73 4.05
CA HIS A 73 4.41 23.63 4.91
C HIS A 73 3.37 22.68 4.30
N ASN A 74 2.77 22.97 3.13
CA ASN A 74 1.66 22.16 2.58
C ASN A 74 1.95 21.50 1.22
N HIS A 75 3.22 21.36 0.82
CA HIS A 75 3.57 20.76 -0.48
C HIS A 75 2.89 19.41 -0.73
N GLU A 76 2.72 18.58 0.31
CA GLU A 76 2.05 17.29 0.15
C GLU A 76 0.58 17.41 -0.27
N GLN A 77 -0.17 18.26 0.42
CA GLN A 77 -1.59 18.46 0.11
C GLN A 77 -1.75 19.03 -1.30
N ILE A 78 -0.90 20.00 -1.64
CA ILE A 78 -0.92 20.67 -2.94
C ILE A 78 -0.68 19.66 -4.05
N TRP A 79 0.38 18.86 -3.97
CA TRP A 79 0.64 17.91 -5.04
C TRP A 79 -0.40 16.81 -5.14
N ARG A 80 -0.94 16.33 -4.00
CA ARG A 80 -2.02 15.34 -4.03
C ARG A 80 -3.28 15.89 -4.70
N MET A 81 -3.66 17.13 -4.41
CA MET A 81 -4.76 17.80 -5.10
C MET A 81 -4.49 17.89 -6.60
N GLY A 82 -3.25 18.23 -6.99
CA GLY A 82 -2.89 18.32 -8.40
C GLY A 82 -2.99 16.99 -9.15
N ILE A 83 -2.53 15.90 -8.53
CA ILE A 83 -2.66 14.57 -9.10
C ILE A 83 -4.13 14.12 -9.15
N GLU A 84 -4.92 14.40 -8.11
CA GLU A 84 -6.35 14.06 -8.06
C GLU A 84 -7.15 14.76 -9.16
N ILE A 85 -6.87 16.05 -9.41
CA ILE A 85 -7.50 16.80 -10.50
C ILE A 85 -7.18 16.15 -11.85
N LEU A 86 -5.94 15.76 -12.09
CA LEU A 86 -5.57 15.06 -13.33
C LEU A 86 -6.24 13.68 -13.47
N HIS A 87 -6.54 12.98 -12.38
CA HIS A 87 -7.25 11.69 -12.43
C HIS A 87 -8.69 11.85 -12.90
N HIS A 88 -9.32 12.98 -12.59
CA HIS A 88 -10.73 13.22 -12.88
C HIS A 88 -10.99 14.16 -14.06
N HIS A 89 -9.95 14.81 -14.58
CA HIS A 89 -10.10 15.73 -15.70
C HIS A 89 -10.21 14.97 -17.03
N PRO A 90 -11.24 15.24 -17.85
CA PRO A 90 -11.60 14.40 -19.00
C PRO A 90 -10.53 14.38 -20.11
N ASN A 91 -9.68 15.41 -20.16
CA ASN A 91 -8.67 15.58 -21.21
C ASN A 91 -7.22 15.34 -20.73
N SER A 92 -7.03 14.83 -19.51
CA SER A 92 -5.70 14.61 -18.97
C SER A 92 -4.95 13.50 -19.71
N LYS A 93 -3.69 13.79 -20.06
CA LYS A 93 -2.78 12.89 -20.77
C LYS A 93 -1.61 12.51 -19.87
N GLN A 94 -0.89 11.45 -20.24
CA GLN A 94 0.27 10.98 -19.49
C GLN A 94 1.36 12.05 -19.36
N GLU A 95 1.53 12.92 -20.37
CA GLU A 95 2.47 14.03 -20.35
C GLU A 95 2.17 15.06 -19.26
N ASP A 96 0.88 15.27 -18.94
CA ASP A 96 0.45 16.20 -17.91
C ASP A 96 0.89 15.71 -16.53
N TYR A 97 0.70 14.41 -16.25
CA TYR A 97 1.20 13.76 -15.04
C TYR A 97 2.71 13.88 -14.90
N ASN A 98 3.45 13.56 -15.97
CA ASN A 98 4.92 13.64 -15.97
C ASN A 98 5.38 15.07 -15.66
N THR A 99 4.74 16.07 -16.27
CA THR A 99 5.05 17.49 -16.05
C THR A 99 4.83 17.88 -14.58
N VAL A 100 3.69 17.49 -14.00
CA VAL A 100 3.40 17.76 -12.58
C VAL A 100 4.39 17.04 -11.66
N TYR A 101 4.64 15.75 -11.86
CA TYR A 101 5.60 14.98 -11.06
C TYR A 101 7.00 15.58 -11.09
N GLU A 102 7.52 15.95 -12.26
CA GLU A 102 8.85 16.57 -12.37
C GLU A 102 8.89 17.92 -11.64
N ARG A 103 7.88 18.77 -11.81
CA ARG A 103 7.79 20.06 -11.08
C ARG A 103 7.83 19.85 -9.57
N ILE A 104 7.06 18.90 -9.02
CA ILE A 104 7.01 18.66 -7.57
C ILE A 104 8.32 18.04 -7.06
N LYS A 105 8.97 17.15 -7.83
CA LYS A 105 10.27 16.58 -7.44
C LYS A 105 11.34 17.67 -7.27
N HIS A 106 11.24 18.75 -8.05
CA HIS A 106 12.14 19.90 -7.95
C HIS A 106 11.83 20.82 -6.75
N THR A 107 10.62 20.79 -6.17
CA THR A 107 10.24 21.71 -5.07
C THR A 107 10.65 21.24 -3.68
N GLY A 108 11.06 19.97 -3.50
CA GLY A 108 11.50 19.54 -2.16
C GLY A 108 12.03 18.12 -2.03
N VAL A 109 13.25 18.02 -1.50
CA VAL A 109 13.96 16.74 -1.32
C VAL A 109 13.28 15.79 -0.32
N LYS A 110 12.52 16.32 0.66
CA LYS A 110 11.88 15.50 1.70
C LYS A 110 10.77 14.60 1.16
N GLN A 111 10.11 15.00 0.08
CA GLN A 111 8.96 14.28 -0.49
C GLN A 111 9.32 13.41 -1.68
N PHE A 112 10.54 13.51 -2.20
CA PHE A 112 11.00 12.83 -3.41
C PHE A 112 10.68 11.31 -3.40
N LEU A 113 11.07 10.60 -2.34
CA LEU A 113 10.82 9.16 -2.23
C LEU A 113 9.32 8.79 -2.27
N LYS A 114 8.47 9.63 -1.65
CA LYS A 114 7.02 9.42 -1.62
C LYS A 114 6.39 9.68 -3.00
N LEU A 115 6.85 10.72 -3.68
CA LEU A 115 6.42 11.05 -5.05
C LEU A 115 6.82 9.97 -6.04
N CYS A 116 8.04 9.44 -5.96
CA CYS A 116 8.47 8.34 -6.81
C CYS A 116 7.62 7.08 -6.58
N LEU A 117 7.21 6.81 -5.33
CA LEU A 117 6.32 5.69 -5.03
C LEU A 117 4.93 5.93 -5.63
N GLU A 118 4.34 7.11 -5.46
CA GLU A 118 3.04 7.47 -6.05
C GLU A 118 3.08 7.35 -7.59
N GLN A 119 4.10 7.93 -8.22
CA GLN A 119 4.27 7.87 -9.66
C GLN A 119 4.46 6.43 -10.14
N SER A 120 5.15 5.57 -9.37
CA SER A 120 5.27 4.16 -9.72
C SER A 120 3.91 3.46 -9.74
N PHE A 121 3.01 3.76 -8.81
CA PHE A 121 1.65 3.19 -8.83
C PHE A 121 0.84 3.68 -10.02
N HIS A 122 0.93 4.98 -10.36
CA HIS A 122 0.30 5.52 -11.57
C HIS A 122 0.76 4.78 -12.83
N LEU A 123 2.07 4.58 -12.99
CA LEU A 123 2.65 3.83 -14.10
C LEU A 123 2.13 2.37 -14.13
N LEU A 124 2.00 1.72 -12.97
CA LEU A 124 1.48 0.35 -12.87
C LEU A 124 0.01 0.24 -13.29
N ILE A 125 -0.83 1.19 -12.89
CA ILE A 125 -2.24 1.24 -13.29
C ILE A 125 -2.36 1.33 -14.82
N ASN A 126 -1.40 1.99 -15.47
CA ASN A 126 -1.34 2.14 -16.93
C ASN A 126 -0.59 0.99 -17.64
N GLY A 127 -0.22 -0.08 -16.93
CA GLY A 127 0.49 -1.23 -17.49
C GLY A 127 1.98 -0.99 -17.80
N GLN A 128 2.55 0.13 -17.36
CA GLN A 128 3.93 0.54 -17.64
C GLN A 128 4.90 -0.01 -16.56
N ILE A 129 5.02 -1.34 -16.49
CA ILE A 129 5.75 -2.05 -15.42
C ILE A 129 7.25 -1.69 -15.43
N GLN A 130 7.87 -1.62 -16.60
CA GLN A 130 9.30 -1.36 -16.72
C GLN A 130 9.65 0.08 -16.33
N GLU A 131 8.81 1.04 -16.72
CA GLU A 131 8.92 2.45 -16.33
C GLU A 131 8.73 2.62 -14.82
N ALA A 132 7.75 1.93 -14.23
CA ALA A 132 7.53 1.93 -12.78
C ALA A 132 8.78 1.42 -12.03
N LYS A 133 9.37 0.31 -12.52
CA LYS A 133 10.61 -0.25 -11.95
C LYS A 133 11.80 0.68 -12.10
N ASN A 134 11.94 1.33 -13.25
CA ASN A 134 13.00 2.33 -13.47
C ASN A 134 12.85 3.51 -12.51
N MET A 135 11.62 4.00 -12.29
CA MET A 135 11.33 5.07 -11.34
C MET A 135 11.75 4.71 -9.91
N LEU A 136 11.41 3.50 -9.44
CA LEU A 136 11.80 3.03 -8.11
C LEU A 136 13.32 2.80 -8.00
N THR A 137 13.99 2.45 -9.09
CA THR A 137 15.46 2.32 -9.14
C THR A 137 16.16 3.67 -8.99
N ILE A 138 15.64 4.70 -9.66
CA ILE A 138 16.11 6.09 -9.49
C ILE A 138 15.85 6.55 -8.05
N ALA A 139 14.69 6.24 -7.50
CA ALA A 139 14.34 6.61 -6.13
C ALA A 139 15.27 5.96 -5.09
N GLU A 140 15.64 4.70 -5.28
CA GLU A 140 16.56 3.99 -4.39
C GLU A 140 17.97 4.59 -4.41
N SER A 141 18.47 5.06 -5.55
CA SER A 141 19.82 5.64 -5.65
C SER A 141 19.90 7.08 -5.15
N TRP A 142 18.75 7.71 -4.88
CA TRP A 142 18.68 9.07 -4.37
C TRP A 142 19.32 9.18 -2.98
N ARG A 143 20.29 10.09 -2.86
CA ARG A 143 20.98 10.40 -1.60
C ARG A 143 20.97 11.91 -1.41
N HIS A 144 20.43 12.38 -0.28
CA HIS A 144 20.49 13.79 0.07
C HIS A 144 20.60 14.00 1.57
N GLY A 145 21.65 14.71 1.98
CA GLY A 145 21.93 15.02 3.38
C GLY A 145 22.19 13.77 4.24
N LYS A 146 22.05 13.92 5.56
CA LYS A 146 22.10 12.81 6.51
C LYS A 146 20.80 12.02 6.43
N GLU A 147 20.90 10.70 6.23
CA GLU A 147 19.75 9.82 6.18
C GLU A 147 19.08 9.74 7.56
N THR A 148 17.80 10.12 7.60
CA THR A 148 16.96 9.99 8.80
C THR A 148 16.36 8.58 8.89
N ALA A 149 15.97 8.14 10.09
CA ALA A 149 15.32 6.83 10.28
C ALA A 149 14.03 6.67 9.45
N ILE A 150 13.28 7.76 9.23
CA ILE A 150 12.07 7.75 8.39
C ILE A 150 12.42 7.56 6.92
N GLN A 151 13.47 8.23 6.43
CA GLN A 151 13.96 8.03 5.07
C GLN A 151 14.46 6.60 4.87
N MET A 152 15.22 6.04 5.82
CA MET A 152 15.68 4.66 5.75
C MET A 152 14.51 3.67 5.62
N LYS A 153 13.44 3.84 6.40
CA LYS A 153 12.22 3.02 6.27
C LYS A 153 11.56 3.17 4.90
N ARG A 154 11.45 4.39 4.38
CA ARG A 154 10.91 4.65 3.02
C ARG A 154 11.77 4.03 1.93
N THR A 155 13.08 4.11 2.04
CA THR A 155 14.02 3.47 1.11
C THR A 155 13.82 1.95 1.11
N LYS A 156 13.67 1.33 2.28
CA LYS A 156 13.38 -0.11 2.39
C LYS A 156 12.05 -0.49 1.75
N LEU A 157 11.03 0.37 1.89
CA LEU A 157 9.75 0.17 1.23
C LEU A 157 9.86 0.27 -0.30
N ILE A 158 10.60 1.25 -0.82
CA ILE A 158 10.90 1.39 -2.26
C ILE A 158 11.63 0.15 -2.79
N GLN A 159 12.63 -0.34 -2.05
CA GLN A 159 13.35 -1.57 -2.40
C GLN A 159 12.40 -2.77 -2.49
N ALA A 160 11.48 -2.90 -1.52
CA ALA A 160 10.49 -3.97 -1.51
C ALA A 160 9.54 -3.89 -2.72
N TYR A 161 8.97 -2.71 -3.01
CA TYR A 161 8.08 -2.53 -4.17
C TYR A 161 8.80 -2.77 -5.50
N ARG A 162 10.04 -2.31 -5.65
CA ARG A 162 10.82 -2.62 -6.85
C ARG A 162 11.01 -4.14 -7.00
N SER A 163 11.27 -4.83 -5.90
CA SER A 163 11.40 -6.29 -5.90
C SER A 163 10.09 -7.02 -6.15
N LEU A 164 8.94 -6.43 -5.82
CA LEU A 164 7.66 -6.95 -6.27
C LEU A 164 7.54 -6.84 -7.80
N LEU A 165 8.08 -5.80 -8.43
CA LEU A 165 8.16 -5.70 -9.89
C LEU A 165 9.17 -6.68 -10.49
N ASP A 166 10.25 -7.01 -9.79
CA ASP A 166 11.12 -8.12 -10.19
C ASP A 166 10.36 -9.45 -10.20
N TYR A 167 9.47 -9.68 -9.24
CA TYR A 167 8.57 -10.84 -9.22
C TYR A 167 7.54 -10.81 -10.37
N VAL A 168 6.89 -9.67 -10.64
CA VAL A 168 5.95 -9.57 -11.78
C VAL A 168 6.65 -9.90 -13.10
N ILE A 169 7.84 -9.35 -13.34
CA ILE A 169 8.67 -9.66 -14.51
C ILE A 169 9.10 -11.14 -14.51
N TRP A 170 9.29 -11.74 -13.33
CA TRP A 170 9.58 -13.17 -13.22
C TRP A 170 8.37 -14.03 -13.64
N CYS A 171 7.15 -13.68 -13.23
CA CYS A 171 5.92 -14.36 -13.66
C CYS A 171 5.76 -14.32 -15.18
N GLU A 172 5.91 -13.16 -15.81
CA GLU A 172 5.81 -13.01 -17.28
C GLU A 172 6.78 -13.94 -18.04
N LYS A 173 7.96 -14.19 -17.46
CA LYS A 173 8.99 -15.06 -18.04
C LYS A 173 8.74 -16.54 -17.78
N GLU A 174 8.18 -16.86 -16.62
CA GLU A 174 7.76 -18.22 -16.26
C GLU A 174 6.71 -18.70 -17.25
N GLU A 175 5.67 -17.90 -17.49
CA GLU A 175 4.61 -18.19 -18.46
C GLU A 175 5.15 -18.40 -19.88
N GLY A 176 6.07 -17.53 -20.32
CA GLY A 176 6.70 -17.61 -21.65
C GLY A 176 7.77 -18.69 -21.80
N SER A 177 8.24 -19.30 -20.72
CA SER A 177 9.30 -20.32 -20.77
C SER A 177 8.84 -21.66 -21.37
N ASN A 178 7.53 -21.87 -21.50
CA ASN A 178 6.93 -23.05 -22.11
C ASN A 178 7.13 -23.16 -23.65
N GLU A 179 7.76 -22.16 -24.28
CA GLU A 179 7.98 -22.11 -25.73
C GLU A 179 9.45 -22.36 -26.13
N GLY A 180 9.83 -23.63 -26.35
CA GLY A 180 11.07 -24.02 -27.06
C GLY A 180 12.39 -24.04 -26.27
N ILE A 181 13.24 -25.04 -26.55
CA ILE A 181 14.42 -25.42 -25.72
C ILE A 181 15.51 -24.33 -25.61
N SER A 182 15.79 -23.58 -26.69
CA SER A 182 16.84 -22.54 -26.67
C SER A 182 16.40 -21.27 -25.92
N LEU A 183 15.13 -20.88 -26.09
CA LEU A 183 14.51 -19.75 -25.38
C LEU A 183 14.37 -20.05 -23.88
N HIS A 184 14.14 -21.32 -23.54
CA HIS A 184 14.02 -21.81 -22.17
C HIS A 184 15.29 -21.57 -21.31
N ILE A 185 16.50 -21.82 -21.84
CA ILE A 185 17.75 -21.61 -21.07
C ILE A 185 17.98 -20.12 -20.75
N HIS A 186 17.76 -19.23 -21.71
CA HIS A 186 17.89 -17.79 -21.49
C HIS A 186 16.80 -17.27 -20.53
N SER A 187 15.57 -17.79 -20.65
CA SER A 187 14.48 -17.46 -19.73
C SER A 187 14.85 -17.82 -18.29
N ILE A 188 15.28 -19.06 -18.02
CA ILE A 188 15.69 -19.52 -16.68
C ILE A 188 16.78 -18.64 -16.07
N GLN A 189 17.84 -18.32 -16.82
CA GLN A 189 18.92 -17.48 -16.29
C GLN A 189 18.40 -16.08 -15.92
N SER A 190 17.52 -15.53 -16.73
CA SER A 190 16.95 -14.21 -16.48
C SER A 190 15.94 -14.23 -15.32
N MET A 191 15.19 -15.32 -15.16
CA MET A 191 14.31 -15.58 -14.01
C MET A 191 15.13 -15.69 -12.73
N HIS A 192 16.25 -16.40 -12.76
CA HIS A 192 17.12 -16.54 -11.60
C HIS A 192 17.67 -15.19 -11.11
N LYS A 193 18.01 -14.28 -12.03
CA LYS A 193 18.39 -12.90 -11.68
C LYS A 193 17.24 -12.13 -11.01
N CYS A 194 16.02 -12.22 -11.55
CA CYS A 194 14.84 -11.61 -10.93
C CYS A 194 14.62 -12.17 -9.52
N PHE A 195 14.71 -13.49 -9.35
CA PHE A 195 14.59 -14.14 -8.05
C PHE A 195 15.64 -13.66 -7.05
N GLN A 196 16.91 -13.60 -7.43
CA GLN A 196 17.98 -13.12 -6.56
C GLN A 196 17.74 -11.68 -6.08
N HIS A 197 17.37 -10.79 -7.00
CA HIS A 197 17.04 -9.40 -6.66
C HIS A 197 15.81 -9.29 -5.77
N ALA A 198 14.73 -10.00 -6.11
CA ALA A 198 13.49 -9.97 -5.36
C ALA A 198 13.68 -10.49 -3.93
N SER A 199 14.31 -11.66 -3.80
CA SER A 199 14.57 -12.33 -2.53
C SER A 199 15.33 -11.46 -1.55
N THR A 200 16.37 -10.78 -2.01
CA THR A 200 17.25 -9.99 -1.15
C THR A 200 16.48 -8.85 -0.47
N ASN A 201 15.72 -8.06 -1.24
CA ASN A 201 15.02 -6.91 -0.68
C ASN A 201 13.73 -7.29 0.06
N MET A 202 13.04 -8.35 -0.37
CA MET A 202 11.85 -8.85 0.34
C MET A 202 12.20 -9.34 1.74
N LYS A 203 13.32 -10.06 1.92
CA LYS A 203 13.79 -10.46 3.25
C LYS A 203 14.09 -9.28 4.17
N GLU A 204 14.52 -8.15 3.63
CA GLU A 204 14.76 -6.94 4.43
C GLU A 204 13.47 -6.32 4.94
N ILE A 205 12.39 -6.27 4.13
CA ILE A 205 11.13 -5.66 4.58
C ILE A 205 10.43 -6.52 5.65
N PHE A 206 10.58 -7.85 5.61
CA PHE A 206 10.00 -8.75 6.61
C PHE A 206 10.54 -8.55 8.03
N LYS A 207 11.68 -7.87 8.19
CA LYS A 207 12.25 -7.53 9.51
C LYS A 207 11.50 -6.39 10.18
N PHE A 208 10.68 -5.63 9.45
CA PHE A 208 9.90 -4.52 9.98
C PHE A 208 8.48 -4.96 10.33
N PRO A 209 7.93 -4.51 11.48
CA PRO A 209 6.52 -4.74 11.80
C PRO A 209 5.61 -4.16 10.72
N GLY A 210 4.72 -4.97 10.17
CA GLY A 210 3.77 -4.56 9.14
C GLY A 210 2.97 -5.73 8.56
N VAL A 211 1.97 -5.40 7.75
CA VAL A 211 1.21 -6.36 6.94
C VAL A 211 1.82 -6.37 5.54
N TRP A 212 2.43 -7.49 5.16
CA TRP A 212 3.27 -7.66 3.98
C TRP A 212 2.74 -8.73 3.03
N ASP A 213 1.42 -8.97 3.03
CA ASP A 213 0.74 -10.04 2.29
C ASP A 213 1.25 -10.22 0.86
N PRO A 214 1.32 -9.18 -0.01
CA PRO A 214 1.77 -9.36 -1.39
C PRO A 214 3.22 -9.83 -1.46
N PHE A 215 4.10 -9.26 -0.64
CA PHE A 215 5.53 -9.61 -0.63
C PHE A 215 5.78 -11.03 -0.11
N ILE A 216 5.03 -11.45 0.92
CA ILE A 216 5.13 -12.80 1.49
C ILE A 216 4.69 -13.83 0.46
N LEU A 217 3.55 -13.61 -0.19
CA LEU A 217 3.01 -14.54 -1.19
C LEU A 217 3.93 -14.64 -2.41
N SER A 218 4.36 -13.51 -2.98
CA SER A 218 5.32 -13.49 -4.09
C SER A 218 6.63 -14.21 -3.75
N TYR A 219 7.13 -14.02 -2.53
CA TYR A 219 8.37 -14.67 -2.13
C TYR A 219 8.22 -16.19 -1.95
N VAL A 220 7.12 -16.63 -1.33
CA VAL A 220 6.81 -18.05 -1.15
C VAL A 220 6.63 -18.76 -2.49
N GLU A 221 5.95 -18.14 -3.45
CA GLU A 221 5.74 -18.73 -4.78
C GLU A 221 7.06 -18.95 -5.52
N MET A 222 7.96 -17.97 -5.48
CA MET A 222 9.29 -18.15 -6.07
C MET A 222 10.10 -19.24 -5.34
N LEU A 223 9.96 -19.37 -4.02
CA LEU A 223 10.63 -20.45 -3.27
C LEU A 223 10.07 -21.83 -3.63
N GLU A 224 8.74 -21.95 -3.78
CA GLU A 224 8.09 -23.18 -4.25
C GLU A 224 8.62 -23.55 -5.66
N PHE A 225 8.81 -22.58 -6.56
CA PHE A 225 9.39 -22.83 -7.90
C PHE A 225 10.84 -23.34 -7.87
N TYR A 226 11.65 -22.85 -6.92
CA TYR A 226 13.06 -23.27 -6.76
C TYR A 226 13.25 -24.42 -5.75
N ASP A 227 12.18 -25.14 -5.39
CA ASP A 227 12.17 -26.27 -4.46
C ASP A 227 12.74 -25.97 -3.05
N ASP A 228 12.68 -24.70 -2.60
CA ASP A 228 13.10 -24.30 -1.25
C ASP A 228 11.91 -24.28 -0.26
N GLU A 229 11.29 -25.45 -0.10
CA GLU A 229 10.13 -25.64 0.79
C GLU A 229 10.45 -25.30 2.26
N LYS A 230 11.71 -25.49 2.67
CA LYS A 230 12.16 -25.26 4.04
C LYS A 230 12.08 -23.77 4.39
N GLU A 231 12.59 -22.91 3.50
CA GLU A 231 12.53 -21.47 3.67
C GLU A 231 11.09 -20.96 3.54
N ALA A 232 10.32 -21.47 2.57
CA ALA A 232 8.91 -21.06 2.38
C ALA A 232 8.08 -21.31 3.64
N LEU A 233 8.20 -22.51 4.22
CA LEU A 233 7.53 -22.86 5.46
C LEU A 233 8.03 -22.04 6.66
N ARG A 234 9.32 -21.70 6.71
CA ARG A 234 9.89 -20.85 7.76
C ARG A 234 9.27 -19.45 7.72
N ILE A 235 9.26 -18.82 6.55
CA ILE A 235 8.69 -17.47 6.34
C ILE A 235 7.21 -17.44 6.70
N LEU A 236 6.42 -18.41 6.24
CA LEU A 236 4.98 -18.47 6.56
C LEU A 236 4.70 -18.65 8.06
N LYS A 237 5.52 -19.47 8.75
CA LYS A 237 5.40 -19.64 10.20
C LYS A 237 5.78 -18.38 10.97
N GLU A 238 6.88 -17.73 10.60
CA GLU A 238 7.29 -16.47 11.20
C GLU A 238 6.21 -15.40 10.97
N TYR A 239 5.67 -15.31 9.77
CA TYR A 239 4.63 -14.35 9.46
C TYR A 239 3.32 -14.59 10.23
N ALA A 240 2.94 -15.86 10.45
CA ALA A 240 1.73 -16.22 11.17
C ALA A 240 1.86 -16.15 12.70
N TYR A 241 3.05 -16.38 13.27
CA TYR A 241 3.21 -16.58 14.72
C TYR A 241 4.15 -15.60 15.41
N ASN A 242 4.78 -14.67 14.69
CA ASN A 242 5.65 -13.66 15.31
C ASN A 242 4.82 -12.59 16.02
N ASN A 243 4.72 -12.72 17.35
CA ASN A 243 3.99 -11.80 18.21
C ASN A 243 4.64 -10.39 18.31
N ALA A 244 5.83 -10.18 17.74
CA ALA A 244 6.45 -8.85 17.65
C ALA A 244 5.84 -7.98 16.52
N PHE A 245 5.02 -8.57 15.64
CA PHE A 245 4.39 -7.91 14.51
C PHE A 245 2.88 -7.75 14.73
N PRO A 246 2.24 -6.79 14.04
CA PRO A 246 0.79 -6.62 14.14
C PRO A 246 0.07 -7.93 13.76
N PRO A 247 -1.02 -8.29 14.46
CA PRO A 247 -1.77 -9.50 14.16
C PRO A 247 -2.35 -9.43 12.74
N ASN A 248 -2.12 -10.49 11.95
CA ASN A 248 -2.65 -10.62 10.60
C ASN A 248 -3.39 -11.98 10.44
N PRO A 249 -4.73 -11.99 10.39
CA PRO A 249 -5.50 -13.20 10.16
C PRO A 249 -5.17 -13.92 8.84
N ASN A 250 -4.78 -13.16 7.80
CA ASN A 250 -4.44 -13.73 6.49
C ASN A 250 -3.17 -14.58 6.55
N ALA A 251 -2.20 -14.23 7.39
CA ALA A 251 -0.96 -14.99 7.55
C ALA A 251 -1.22 -16.47 7.92
N HIS A 252 -2.24 -16.72 8.76
CA HIS A 252 -2.66 -18.08 9.10
C HIS A 252 -3.35 -18.80 7.93
N VAL A 253 -4.10 -18.07 7.09
CA VAL A 253 -4.70 -18.62 5.86
C VAL A 253 -3.60 -19.10 4.92
N TYR A 254 -2.58 -18.28 4.71
CA TYR A 254 -1.46 -18.60 3.81
C TYR A 254 -0.70 -19.84 4.28
N LEU A 255 -0.38 -19.90 5.59
CA LEU A 255 0.25 -21.09 6.16
C LEU A 255 -0.64 -22.34 6.04
N TYR A 256 -1.94 -22.21 6.28
CA TYR A 256 -2.88 -23.33 6.12
C TYR A 256 -2.92 -23.83 4.68
N GLN A 257 -3.05 -22.93 3.70
CA GLN A 257 -3.11 -23.26 2.28
C GLN A 257 -1.82 -23.95 1.83
N TYR A 258 -0.66 -23.43 2.25
CA TYR A 258 0.64 -24.03 1.97
C TYR A 258 0.73 -25.47 2.50
N LEU A 259 0.44 -25.68 3.79
CA LEU A 259 0.48 -27.01 4.40
C LEU A 259 -0.51 -27.97 3.73
N LYS A 260 -1.69 -27.48 3.33
CA LYS A 260 -2.71 -28.29 2.65
C LYS A 260 -2.22 -28.77 1.28
N ARG A 261 -1.57 -27.92 0.48
CA ARG A 261 -0.99 -28.29 -0.82
C ARG A 261 0.16 -29.27 -0.70
N HIS A 262 0.94 -29.18 0.39
CA HIS A 262 2.04 -30.10 0.70
C HIS A 262 1.60 -31.38 1.45
N ASN A 263 0.30 -31.71 1.43
CA ASN A 263 -0.26 -32.93 2.01
C ASN A 263 0.07 -33.17 3.49
N GLU A 264 0.22 -32.09 4.27
CA GLU A 264 0.52 -32.20 5.70
C GLU A 264 -0.68 -32.77 6.48
N PRO A 265 -0.46 -33.54 7.57
CA PRO A 265 -1.54 -34.22 8.28
C PRO A 265 -2.60 -33.25 8.81
N ASN A 266 -3.87 -33.67 8.77
CA ASN A 266 -5.01 -32.92 9.30
C ASN A 266 -4.80 -32.37 10.71
N LYS A 267 -4.06 -33.08 11.57
CA LYS A 267 -3.69 -32.62 12.91
C LYS A 267 -2.88 -31.31 12.90
N LYS A 268 -1.97 -31.12 11.94
CA LYS A 268 -1.21 -29.87 11.78
C LYS A 268 -2.10 -28.77 11.20
N LEU A 269 -2.91 -29.07 10.18
CA LEU A 269 -3.85 -28.13 9.58
C LEU A 269 -4.83 -27.55 10.63
N LEU A 270 -5.41 -28.41 11.47
CA LEU A 270 -6.30 -28.01 12.55
C LEU A 270 -5.60 -27.13 13.61
N LYS A 271 -4.29 -27.28 13.82
CA LYS A 271 -3.55 -26.41 14.75
C LYS A 271 -3.44 -24.98 14.22
N VAL A 272 -3.20 -24.81 12.92
CA VAL A 272 -3.17 -23.46 12.29
C VAL A 272 -4.55 -22.82 12.38
N LEU A 273 -5.60 -23.58 12.08
CA LEU A 273 -6.99 -23.12 12.18
C LEU A 273 -7.44 -22.85 13.62
N LYS A 274 -6.79 -23.39 14.66
CA LYS A 274 -7.14 -23.08 16.06
C LYS A 274 -6.97 -21.60 16.40
N VAL A 275 -6.09 -20.88 15.68
CA VAL A 275 -5.91 -19.43 15.85
C VAL A 275 -7.01 -18.64 15.14
N GLN A 276 -7.44 -19.08 13.95
CA GLN A 276 -8.67 -18.58 13.30
C GLN A 276 -9.95 -18.96 14.03
N LYS A 277 -9.91 -20.03 14.80
CA LYS A 277 -10.98 -20.37 15.72
C LYS A 277 -11.19 -19.29 16.75
N LEU A 278 -10.39 -18.23 16.89
CA LEU A 278 -10.88 -17.03 17.57
C LEU A 278 -12.11 -16.47 16.82
N LEU A 279 -12.09 -16.25 15.50
CA LEU A 279 -13.29 -15.83 14.73
C LEU A 279 -14.45 -16.83 14.85
N PHE A 280 -14.17 -18.14 14.84
CA PHE A 280 -15.23 -19.17 14.94
C PHE A 280 -15.67 -19.48 16.39
N ILE A 281 -14.83 -19.27 17.42
CA ILE A 281 -15.17 -19.44 18.85
C ILE A 281 -15.84 -18.17 19.36
N ILE A 282 -15.48 -17.02 18.81
CA ILE A 282 -16.23 -15.77 18.95
C ILE A 282 -17.70 -16.08 18.67
N SER A 283 -18.06 -16.83 17.60
CA SER A 283 -19.44 -17.27 17.26
C SER A 283 -20.27 -18.05 18.31
N LYS A 284 -19.73 -18.36 19.49
CA LYS A 284 -20.43 -19.11 20.56
C LYS A 284 -20.59 -18.34 21.89
N THR A 285 -20.29 -17.05 21.94
CA THR A 285 -20.40 -16.25 23.18
C THR A 285 -21.04 -14.90 22.90
N LYS A 286 -21.43 -14.13 23.92
CA LYS A 286 -21.86 -12.72 23.76
C LYS A 286 -20.82 -11.85 23.02
N LYS A 287 -19.54 -12.25 23.08
CA LYS A 287 -18.41 -11.65 22.35
C LYS A 287 -18.46 -11.93 20.83
N ALA A 288 -19.21 -12.96 20.40
CA ALA A 288 -19.60 -13.22 19.00
C ALA A 288 -20.19 -11.99 18.34
N LEU A 289 -21.19 -11.47 19.05
CA LEU A 289 -22.10 -10.47 18.59
C LEU A 289 -21.36 -9.16 18.44
N GLU A 290 -20.57 -8.81 19.46
CA GLU A 290 -19.70 -7.63 19.47
C GLU A 290 -18.76 -7.63 18.25
N VAL A 291 -18.01 -8.71 18.03
CA VAL A 291 -17.06 -8.77 16.89
C VAL A 291 -17.76 -8.86 15.53
N THR A 292 -18.92 -9.51 15.43
CA THR A 292 -19.66 -9.57 14.16
C THR A 292 -20.24 -8.21 13.80
N VAL A 293 -20.71 -7.45 14.79
CA VAL A 293 -21.17 -6.07 14.62
C VAL A 293 -19.99 -5.17 14.22
N ASP A 294 -18.86 -5.27 14.93
CA ASP A 294 -17.64 -4.51 14.59
C ASP A 294 -17.12 -4.85 13.18
N MET A 295 -17.27 -6.09 12.73
CA MET A 295 -16.89 -6.48 11.36
C MET A 295 -17.80 -5.87 10.30
N LEU A 296 -19.10 -5.69 10.58
CA LEU A 296 -20.05 -5.07 9.66
C LEU A 296 -19.82 -3.55 9.48
N ASP A 297 -19.08 -2.92 10.39
CA ASP A 297 -18.65 -1.52 10.24
C ASP A 297 -17.63 -1.34 9.10
N TYR A 298 -16.96 -2.41 8.66
CA TYR A 298 -16.07 -2.37 7.50
C TYR A 298 -16.85 -2.48 6.18
N ALA A 299 -16.59 -1.57 5.25
CA ALA A 299 -17.33 -1.44 3.98
C ALA A 299 -17.37 -2.72 3.12
N CYS A 300 -16.32 -3.55 3.16
CA CYS A 300 -16.25 -4.81 2.43
C CYS A 300 -17.10 -5.94 3.03
N TRP A 301 -17.50 -5.83 4.31
CA TRP A 301 -18.29 -6.83 5.02
C TRP A 301 -19.79 -6.49 5.00
N ARG A 302 -20.14 -5.20 4.92
CA ARG A 302 -21.53 -4.71 4.92
C ARG A 302 -22.40 -5.34 3.83
N ASN A 303 -21.83 -5.63 2.66
CA ASN A 303 -22.57 -6.17 1.51
C ASN A 303 -22.52 -7.70 1.38
N ASN A 304 -21.83 -8.40 2.30
CA ASN A 304 -21.65 -9.84 2.20
C ASN A 304 -22.73 -10.58 3.01
N LEU A 305 -23.64 -11.24 2.29
CA LEU A 305 -24.82 -11.93 2.80
C LEU A 305 -24.52 -13.03 3.83
N GLU A 306 -23.36 -13.69 3.70
CA GLU A 306 -23.00 -14.81 4.59
C GLU A 306 -22.71 -14.34 6.02
N ILE A 307 -22.24 -13.09 6.18
CA ILE A 307 -21.99 -12.48 7.50
C ILE A 307 -23.33 -12.15 8.17
N TRP A 308 -24.31 -11.64 7.41
CA TRP A 308 -25.66 -11.37 7.91
C TRP A 308 -26.38 -12.64 8.35
N LYS A 309 -26.24 -13.74 7.59
CA LYS A 309 -26.73 -15.07 8.01
C LYS A 309 -26.05 -15.55 9.29
N THR A 310 -24.74 -15.32 9.41
CA THR A 310 -23.96 -15.67 10.61
C THR A 310 -24.44 -14.87 11.83
N LEU A 311 -24.66 -13.55 11.68
CA LEU A 311 -25.22 -12.69 12.72
C LEU A 311 -26.60 -13.18 13.18
N THR A 312 -27.47 -13.52 12.23
CA THR A 312 -28.82 -14.05 12.51
C THR A 312 -28.73 -15.33 13.34
N SER A 313 -27.88 -16.28 12.93
CA SER A 313 -27.69 -17.54 13.67
C SER A 313 -27.10 -17.34 15.07
N ILE A 314 -26.28 -16.32 15.28
CA ILE A 314 -25.76 -15.95 16.60
C ILE A 314 -26.88 -15.40 17.49
N ILE A 315 -27.70 -14.49 16.98
CA ILE A 315 -28.83 -13.90 17.72
C ILE A 315 -29.85 -14.97 18.12
N GLU A 316 -30.22 -15.85 17.19
CA GLU A 316 -31.17 -16.95 17.45
C GLU A 316 -30.66 -17.87 18.56
N LYS A 317 -29.36 -18.19 18.58
CA LYS A 317 -28.77 -19.02 19.64
C LYS A 317 -28.76 -18.32 20.99
N LEU A 318 -28.44 -17.03 21.03
CA LEU A 318 -28.44 -16.23 22.27
C LEU A 318 -29.85 -16.02 22.84
N GLN A 319 -30.90 -16.15 22.03
CA GLN A 319 -32.30 -16.10 22.47
C GLN A 319 -32.81 -17.47 22.98
N SER A 320 -32.10 -18.55 22.67
CA SER A 320 -32.44 -19.92 23.07
C SER A 320 -31.72 -20.41 24.33
N GLU A 321 -30.76 -19.62 24.85
CA GLU A 321 -30.17 -19.73 26.20
C GLU A 321 -30.94 -18.83 27.17
#